data_AF-A0A2T0T2V1-F1
#
_entry.id   AF-A0A2T0T2V1-F1
#
_cell.length_a   1.000
_cell.length_b   1.000
_cell.length_c   1.000
_cell.angle_alpha   90.00
_cell.angle_beta   90.00
_cell.angle_gamma   90.00
#
_symmetry.space_group_name_H-M   'P 1'
#
loop_
_entity.id
_entity.type
_entity.pdbx_description
1 polymer ?
#
loop_
_entity_poly.entity_id
_entity_poly.type
_entity_poly.pdbx_seq_one_letter_code
_entity_poly.pdbx_strand_id
1 'polypeptide(L)'
;MARLSATFQPAALFSLKDSAATNSGAKSLLLPTPYAIKMALLNAAITYGDELDALSEKNSSVFAFVRDAKISYAIPEDISFCVNNTFIKILKPARDEPGYQKTVSFREYVNITRSITIVIDLADDVAVPFWKSYLHKVGYFGKQGCFFQFSGYDEPIGEANVLPFALSAGSIKPGVLQAFDDFNETATFDMVNSFSSTKPKRKTIVYLIPVRVRKSSKSFTHYKM
;
A
#
# COMPACT_ATOMS: atom_id res chain seq x y z
N MET A 1 1.72 12.23 19.81
CA MET A 1 1.07 11.43 18.76
C MET A 1 0.34 12.40 17.84
N ALA A 2 0.75 12.42 16.57
CA ALA A 2 0.17 13.26 15.53
C ALA A 2 -0.67 12.40 14.59
N ARG A 3 -1.65 13.01 13.90
CA ARG A 3 -2.41 12.34 12.85
C ARG A 3 -2.41 13.17 11.56
N LEU A 4 -2.22 12.49 10.43
CA LEU A 4 -2.28 13.06 9.08
C LEU A 4 -3.29 12.28 8.23
N SER A 5 -4.07 12.99 7.42
CA SER A 5 -4.97 12.40 6.42
C SER A 5 -4.58 12.92 5.04
N ALA A 6 -4.32 12.00 4.10
CA ALA A 6 -3.93 12.32 2.73
C ALA A 6 -4.81 11.55 1.75
N THR A 7 -5.47 12.28 0.85
CA THR A 7 -6.39 11.71 -0.13
C THR A 7 -5.71 11.48 -1.47
N PHE A 8 -5.92 10.29 -2.02
CA PHE A 8 -5.35 9.85 -3.28
C PHE A 8 -6.44 9.35 -4.22
N GLN A 9 -6.46 9.89 -5.43
CA GLN A 9 -7.33 9.45 -6.51
C GLN A 9 -6.65 8.36 -7.34
N PRO A 10 -7.22 7.15 -7.46
CA PRO A 10 -6.74 6.16 -8.42
C PRO A 10 -6.80 6.72 -9.85
N ALA A 11 -5.67 6.72 -10.55
CA ALA A 11 -5.56 7.22 -11.92
C ALA A 11 -5.38 6.08 -12.95
N ALA A 12 -5.23 4.84 -12.48
CA ALA A 12 -5.10 3.64 -13.30
C ALA A 12 -5.68 2.41 -12.59
N LEU A 13 -5.65 1.25 -13.26
CA LEU A 13 -6.00 -0.02 -12.63
C LEU A 13 -4.96 -0.40 -11.57
N PHE A 14 -5.45 -0.85 -10.42
CA PHE A 14 -4.63 -1.24 -9.29
C PHE A 14 -4.29 -2.73 -9.33
N SER A 15 -3.08 -3.12 -8.93
CA SER A 15 -2.67 -4.51 -8.80
C SER A 15 -1.51 -4.63 -7.82
N LEU A 16 -1.80 -5.09 -6.61
CA LEU A 16 -0.80 -5.40 -5.61
C LEU A 16 -1.10 -6.79 -5.05
N LYS A 17 -0.15 -7.71 -5.16
CA LYS A 17 -0.34 -9.06 -4.66
C LYS A 17 -0.17 -9.10 -3.15
N ASP A 18 -0.83 -10.06 -2.51
CA ASP A 18 -0.47 -10.48 -1.16
C ASP A 18 1.01 -10.92 -1.11
N SER A 19 1.69 -10.54 -0.04
CA SER A 19 3.09 -10.89 0.23
C SER A 19 3.35 -12.40 0.33
N ALA A 20 2.37 -13.19 0.80
CA ALA A 20 2.46 -14.64 0.91
C ALA A 20 2.27 -15.35 -0.44
N ALA A 21 1.84 -14.64 -1.48
CA ALA A 21 1.57 -15.24 -2.78
C ALA A 21 2.85 -15.42 -3.62
N THR A 22 2.89 -16.49 -4.41
CA THR A 22 4.01 -16.80 -5.32
C THR A 22 4.17 -15.72 -6.41
N ASN A 23 5.31 -15.69 -7.09
CA ASN A 23 5.60 -14.68 -8.11
C ASN A 23 4.80 -14.85 -9.42
N SER A 24 4.23 -16.04 -9.64
CA SER A 24 3.63 -16.46 -10.91
C SER A 24 2.21 -15.95 -11.07
N GLY A 25 1.39 -16.00 -10.03
CA GLY A 25 -0.01 -15.55 -10.05
C GLY A 25 -0.53 -15.38 -8.63
N ALA A 26 -1.26 -14.28 -8.40
CA ALA A 26 -1.80 -13.92 -7.10
C ALA A 26 -3.03 -13.04 -7.29
N LYS A 27 -3.98 -13.15 -6.36
CA LYS A 27 -5.07 -12.18 -6.24
C LYS A 27 -4.52 -10.84 -5.81
N SER A 28 -5.17 -9.78 -6.26
CA SER A 28 -4.85 -8.42 -5.87
C SER A 28 -5.54 -8.06 -4.58
N LEU A 29 -4.83 -7.30 -3.75
CA LEU A 29 -5.40 -6.55 -2.65
C LEU A 29 -6.29 -5.43 -3.21
N LEU A 30 -7.28 -5.00 -2.44
CA LEU A 30 -8.18 -3.91 -2.85
C LEU A 30 -7.56 -2.52 -2.61
N LEU A 31 -6.59 -2.44 -1.71
CA LEU A 31 -5.92 -1.21 -1.30
C LEU A 31 -4.40 -1.43 -1.27
N PRO A 32 -3.58 -0.36 -1.40
CA PRO A 32 -2.15 -0.44 -1.15
C PRO A 32 -1.86 -0.92 0.27
N THR A 33 -0.74 -1.61 0.48
CA THR A 33 -0.32 -2.01 1.83
C THR A 33 0.40 -0.88 2.55
N PRO A 34 0.43 -0.85 3.89
CA PRO A 34 1.30 0.04 4.65
C PRO A 34 2.75 -0.02 4.18
N TYR A 35 3.27 -1.23 3.91
CA TYR A 35 4.60 -1.41 3.33
C TYR A 35 4.76 -0.65 2.01
N ALA A 36 3.81 -0.80 1.07
CA ALA A 36 3.87 -0.14 -0.23
C ALA A 36 3.83 1.40 -0.11
N ILE A 37 3.05 1.93 0.83
CA ILE A 37 2.96 3.37 1.09
C ILE A 37 4.27 3.89 1.69
N LYS A 38 4.80 3.22 2.71
CA LYS A 38 6.08 3.55 3.34
C LYS A 38 7.24 3.50 2.34
N MET A 39 7.30 2.47 1.51
CA MET A 39 8.31 2.36 0.45
C MET A 39 8.18 3.50 -0.58
N ALA A 40 6.96 3.87 -0.98
CA ALA A 40 6.75 4.96 -1.91
C ALA A 40 7.20 6.31 -1.31
N LEU A 41 6.91 6.55 -0.01
CA LEU A 41 7.39 7.71 0.73
C LEU A 41 8.92 7.76 0.79
N LEU A 42 9.59 6.65 1.14
CA LEU A 42 11.06 6.58 1.16
C LEU A 42 11.65 6.87 -0.21
N ASN A 43 11.07 6.31 -1.28
CA ASN A 43 11.52 6.59 -2.63
C ASN A 43 11.37 8.09 -2.97
N ALA A 44 10.26 8.72 -2.60
CA ALA A 44 10.05 10.15 -2.82
C ALA A 44 11.01 11.02 -1.98
N ALA A 45 11.28 10.64 -0.74
CA ALA A 45 12.25 11.31 0.15
C ALA A 45 13.67 11.26 -0.41
N ILE A 46 14.11 10.10 -0.89
CA ILE A 46 15.43 9.93 -1.52
C ILE A 46 15.49 10.71 -2.85
N THR A 47 14.50 10.54 -3.72
CA THR A 47 14.52 11.09 -5.08
C THR A 47 14.40 12.61 -5.10
N TYR A 48 13.56 13.19 -4.22
CA TYR A 48 13.20 14.61 -4.25
C TYR A 48 13.67 15.40 -3.04
N GLY A 49 14.25 14.75 -2.04
CA GLY A 49 14.70 15.36 -0.80
C GLY A 49 16.16 15.10 -0.46
N ASP A 50 16.84 14.22 -1.22
CA ASP A 50 18.22 13.81 -0.95
C ASP A 50 18.41 13.22 0.46
N GLU A 51 17.36 12.57 0.98
CA GLU A 51 17.31 12.06 2.37
C GLU A 51 18.09 10.75 2.57
N LEU A 52 18.88 10.29 1.58
CA LEU A 52 19.52 8.97 1.62
C LEU A 52 20.48 8.84 2.81
N ASP A 53 21.32 9.85 3.03
CA ASP A 53 22.30 9.84 4.12
C ASP A 53 21.59 9.75 5.47
N ALA A 54 20.64 10.65 5.73
CA ALA A 54 19.87 10.69 6.96
C ALA A 54 19.06 9.39 7.22
N LEU A 55 18.50 8.78 6.17
CA LEU A 55 17.78 7.50 6.28
C LEU A 55 18.72 6.32 6.55
N SER A 56 19.94 6.36 6.01
CA SER A 56 20.93 5.28 6.13
C SER A 56 21.68 5.27 7.46
N GLU A 57 21.58 6.34 8.26
CA GLU A 57 22.21 6.41 9.57
C GLU A 57 21.79 5.25 10.49
N LYS A 58 22.75 4.74 11.25
CA LYS A 58 22.48 3.72 12.26
C LYS A 58 21.55 4.29 13.33
N ASN A 59 20.40 3.65 13.53
CA ASN A 59 19.31 4.15 14.39
C ASN A 59 18.74 5.51 13.95
N SER A 60 18.71 5.77 12.63
CA SER A 60 18.10 6.96 12.04
C SER A 60 16.73 7.29 12.63
N SER A 61 16.61 8.49 13.21
CA SER A 61 15.34 9.06 13.66
C SER A 61 14.40 9.34 12.48
N VAL A 62 14.97 9.74 11.34
CA VAL A 62 14.23 9.99 10.09
C VAL A 62 13.60 8.70 9.56
N PHE A 63 14.34 7.59 9.57
CA PHE A 63 13.77 6.30 9.20
C PHE A 63 12.67 5.85 10.18
N ALA A 64 12.83 6.14 11.47
CA ALA A 64 11.81 5.85 12.48
C ALA A 64 10.49 6.58 12.21
N PHE A 65 10.52 7.81 11.66
CA PHE A 65 9.30 8.53 11.23
C PHE A 65 8.44 7.73 10.25
N VAL A 66 9.08 6.91 9.42
CA VAL A 66 8.39 6.07 8.42
C VAL A 66 8.07 4.69 8.98
N ARG A 67 9.05 4.05 9.63
CA ARG A 67 8.92 2.70 10.19
C ARG A 67 7.75 2.61 11.17
N ASP A 68 7.68 3.56 12.10
CA ASP A 68 6.78 3.50 13.25
C ASP A 68 5.39 4.08 12.96
N ALA A 69 5.22 4.73 11.80
CA ALA A 69 3.92 5.24 11.37
C ALA A 69 2.90 4.10 11.24
N LYS A 70 1.71 4.28 11.82
CA LYS A 70 0.60 3.35 11.65
C LYS A 70 -0.30 3.86 10.54
N ILE A 71 -0.60 3.00 9.57
CA ILE A 71 -1.38 3.36 8.39
C ILE A 71 -2.73 2.66 8.48
N SER A 72 -3.80 3.42 8.27
CA SER A 72 -5.17 2.93 8.11
C SER A 72 -5.85 3.67 6.95
N TYR A 73 -7.09 3.30 6.62
CA TYR A 73 -7.78 3.87 5.47
C TYR A 73 -9.19 4.32 5.81
N ALA A 74 -9.59 5.46 5.26
CA ALA A 74 -10.97 5.87 5.14
C ALA A 74 -11.38 5.80 3.66
N ILE A 75 -12.41 5.01 3.37
CA ILE A 75 -12.99 4.87 2.03
C ILE A 75 -14.44 5.40 2.05
N PRO A 76 -14.91 6.09 1.00
CA PRO A 76 -16.27 6.65 0.98
C PRO A 76 -17.33 5.56 0.76
N GLU A 77 -18.56 5.78 1.23
CA GLU A 77 -19.67 4.80 1.15
C GLU A 77 -20.07 4.42 -0.29
N ASP A 78 -19.82 5.30 -1.25
CA ASP A 78 -20.14 5.07 -2.66
C ASP A 78 -18.98 4.43 -3.45
N ILE A 79 -17.87 4.06 -2.79
CA ILE A 79 -16.74 3.38 -3.42
C ILE A 79 -17.13 2.00 -3.95
N SER A 80 -16.56 1.66 -5.09
CA SER A 80 -16.64 0.33 -5.69
C SER A 80 -15.24 -0.18 -6.03
N PHE A 81 -15.05 -1.48 -5.83
CA PHE A 81 -13.88 -2.21 -6.29
C PHE A 81 -14.33 -3.25 -7.30
N CYS A 82 -13.95 -3.10 -8.56
CA CYS A 82 -14.21 -4.09 -9.59
C CYS A 82 -12.94 -4.88 -9.87
N VAL A 83 -12.87 -6.09 -9.33
CA VAL A 83 -11.78 -7.02 -9.52
C VAL A 83 -12.02 -7.79 -10.81
N ASN A 84 -11.07 -7.74 -11.73
CA ASN A 84 -11.10 -8.55 -12.93
C ASN A 84 -10.63 -9.98 -12.58
N ASN A 85 -11.47 -11.00 -12.81
CA ASN A 85 -11.16 -12.40 -12.50
C ASN A 85 -10.37 -13.10 -13.63
N THR A 86 -9.70 -12.34 -14.48
CA THR A 86 -8.81 -12.84 -15.54
C THR A 86 -7.39 -12.39 -15.24
N PHE A 87 -6.43 -13.19 -15.66
CA PHE A 87 -5.04 -12.84 -15.49
C PHE A 87 -4.45 -12.31 -16.78
N ILE A 88 -3.93 -11.09 -16.71
CA ILE A 88 -3.15 -10.52 -17.81
C ILE A 88 -1.74 -11.10 -17.77
N LYS A 89 -1.29 -11.64 -18.90
CA LYS A 89 0.06 -12.14 -19.11
C LYS A 89 1.00 -10.96 -19.37
N ILE A 90 1.92 -10.68 -18.44
CA ILE A 90 2.96 -9.68 -18.64
C ILE A 90 4.26 -10.38 -19.03
N LEU A 91 4.78 -10.05 -20.21
CA LEU A 91 6.09 -10.48 -20.68
C LEU A 91 7.18 -9.66 -19.97
N LYS A 92 8.19 -10.34 -19.43
CA LYS A 92 9.33 -9.70 -18.77
C LYS A 92 10.53 -9.73 -19.71
N PRO A 93 11.35 -8.66 -19.77
CA PRO A 93 12.62 -8.70 -20.48
C PRO A 93 13.48 -9.86 -19.96
N ALA A 94 14.12 -10.60 -20.86
CA ALA A 94 15.14 -11.57 -20.48
C ALA A 94 16.34 -10.83 -19.85
N ARG A 95 16.96 -11.46 -18.84
CA ARG A 95 18.07 -10.85 -18.08
C ARG A 95 19.37 -10.90 -18.86
N ASP A 96 19.60 -12.01 -19.57
CA ASP A 96 20.88 -12.36 -20.16
C ASP A 96 20.84 -12.46 -21.70
N GLU A 97 19.66 -12.32 -22.32
CA GLU A 97 19.44 -12.48 -23.77
C GLU A 97 18.44 -11.45 -24.31
N PRO A 98 18.50 -11.09 -25.60
CA PRO A 98 17.46 -10.29 -26.26
C PRO A 98 16.10 -11.02 -26.26
N GLY A 99 15.02 -10.29 -25.94
CA GLY A 99 13.64 -10.81 -25.98
C GLY A 99 12.98 -10.92 -24.61
N TYR A 100 12.03 -11.84 -24.48
CA TYR A 100 11.20 -11.98 -23.29
C TYR A 100 11.37 -13.34 -22.61
N GLN A 101 11.32 -13.35 -21.28
CA GLN A 101 11.33 -14.56 -20.47
C GLN A 101 10.10 -15.43 -20.77
N LYS A 102 10.29 -16.75 -20.77
CA LYS A 102 9.19 -17.73 -20.87
C LYS A 102 8.25 -17.66 -19.67
N THR A 103 8.78 -17.36 -18.48
CA THR A 103 8.00 -17.29 -17.23
C THR A 103 7.17 -16.02 -17.20
N VAL A 104 5.87 -16.20 -17.19
CA VAL A 104 4.91 -15.11 -17.26
C VAL A 104 4.31 -14.78 -15.91
N SER A 105 4.07 -13.49 -15.72
CA SER A 105 3.40 -12.98 -14.55
C SER A 105 1.93 -12.79 -14.86
N PHE A 106 1.09 -13.54 -14.17
CA PHE A 106 -0.35 -13.40 -14.17
C PHE A 106 -0.76 -12.30 -13.18
N ARG A 107 -1.59 -11.36 -13.63
CA ARG A 107 -2.01 -10.20 -12.84
C ARG A 107 -3.51 -10.01 -12.85
N GLU A 108 -4.08 -10.06 -11.65
CA GLU A 108 -5.43 -9.59 -11.36
C GLU A 108 -5.37 -8.07 -11.20
N TYR A 109 -6.35 -7.36 -11.73
CA TYR A 109 -6.45 -5.91 -11.62
C TYR A 109 -7.75 -5.50 -10.95
N VAL A 110 -7.70 -4.39 -10.23
CA VAL A 110 -8.82 -3.80 -9.51
C VAL A 110 -9.06 -2.38 -10.04
N ASN A 111 -10.26 -2.11 -10.53
CA ASN A 111 -10.71 -0.74 -10.72
C ASN A 111 -11.27 -0.22 -9.40
N ILE A 112 -10.75 0.92 -8.94
CA ILE A 112 -11.19 1.61 -7.71
C ILE A 112 -11.88 2.90 -8.16
N THR A 113 -13.17 3.05 -7.87
CA THR A 113 -13.99 4.11 -8.49
C THR A 113 -13.91 5.46 -7.80
N ARG A 114 -13.39 5.52 -6.57
CA ARG A 114 -13.32 6.74 -5.74
C ARG A 114 -11.94 6.91 -5.13
N SER A 115 -11.66 8.14 -4.71
CA SER A 115 -10.47 8.45 -3.94
C SER A 115 -10.49 7.70 -2.61
N ILE A 116 -9.30 7.36 -2.14
CA ILE A 116 -9.08 6.73 -0.84
C ILE A 116 -8.31 7.71 0.03
N THR A 117 -8.66 7.80 1.30
CA THR A 117 -7.89 8.59 2.26
C THR A 117 -7.02 7.66 3.07
N ILE A 118 -5.71 7.94 3.06
CA ILE A 118 -4.72 7.26 3.88
C ILE A 118 -4.62 8.05 5.18
N VAL A 119 -4.90 7.37 6.30
CA VAL A 119 -4.80 7.93 7.66
C VAL A 119 -3.52 7.42 8.29
N ILE A 120 -2.68 8.34 8.75
CA ILE A 120 -1.32 8.07 9.22
C ILE A 120 -1.22 8.57 10.66
N ASP A 121 -1.11 7.65 11.60
CA ASP A 121 -0.80 7.97 13.01
C ASP A 121 0.71 7.94 13.20
N LEU A 122 1.25 9.07 13.67
CA LEU A 122 2.68 9.30 13.89
C LEU A 122 2.95 9.36 15.39
N ALA A 123 4.10 8.80 15.80
CA ALA A 123 4.51 8.82 17.21
C ALA A 123 4.68 10.26 17.73
N ASP A 124 5.28 11.12 16.92
CA ASP A 124 5.68 12.49 17.25
C ASP A 124 5.25 13.48 16.16
N ASP A 125 4.92 14.71 16.57
CA ASP A 125 4.57 15.82 15.68
C ASP A 125 5.74 16.23 14.79
N VAL A 126 6.98 15.97 15.22
CA VAL A 126 8.21 16.21 14.44
C VAL A 126 8.24 15.39 13.14
N ALA A 127 7.53 14.27 13.06
CA ALA A 127 7.43 13.47 11.84
C ALA A 127 6.45 14.07 10.80
N VAL A 128 5.53 14.95 11.21
CA VAL A 128 4.49 15.50 10.32
C VAL A 128 5.08 16.28 9.14
N PRO A 129 6.05 17.21 9.33
CA PRO A 129 6.67 17.91 8.21
C PRO A 129 7.35 16.97 7.22
N PHE A 130 8.06 15.94 7.70
CA PHE A 130 8.71 14.95 6.85
C PHE A 130 7.70 14.24 5.93
N TRP A 131 6.60 13.73 6.51
CA TRP A 131 5.54 13.11 5.74
C TRP A 131 4.89 14.07 4.74
N LYS A 132 4.59 15.31 5.16
CA LYS A 132 3.98 16.31 4.29
C LYS A 132 4.88 16.72 3.12
N SER A 133 6.20 16.75 3.32
CA SER A 133 7.20 17.11 2.29
C SER A 133 7.32 16.11 1.15
N TYR A 134 6.99 14.84 1.38
CA TYR A 134 7.24 13.77 0.40
C TYR A 134 6.00 13.01 -0.04
N LEU A 135 4.97 12.88 0.80
CA LEU A 135 3.80 12.07 0.45
C LEU A 135 3.05 12.61 -0.77
N HIS A 136 2.94 13.93 -0.92
CA HIS A 136 2.31 14.57 -2.08
C HIS A 136 3.07 14.36 -3.41
N LYS A 137 4.33 13.92 -3.34
CA LYS A 137 5.17 13.62 -4.51
C LYS A 137 5.03 12.17 -4.99
N VAL A 138 4.29 11.33 -4.26
CA VAL A 138 4.07 9.93 -4.61
C VAL A 138 3.05 9.80 -5.74
N GLY A 139 3.46 9.19 -6.85
CA GLY A 139 2.60 8.97 -8.03
C GLY A 139 2.03 7.55 -8.19
N TYR A 140 2.49 6.58 -7.40
CA TYR A 140 1.98 5.20 -7.43
C TYR A 140 2.26 4.48 -6.12
N PHE A 141 1.48 3.44 -5.83
CA PHE A 141 1.72 2.54 -4.71
C PHE A 141 1.93 1.10 -5.19
N GLY A 142 2.99 0.47 -4.70
CA GLY A 142 3.33 -0.89 -5.08
C GLY A 142 3.96 -0.97 -6.46
N LYS A 143 3.19 -1.34 -7.49
CA LYS A 143 3.72 -1.46 -8.86
C LYS A 143 3.69 -0.10 -9.58
N GLN A 144 4.67 0.15 -10.43
CA GLN A 144 4.79 1.39 -11.20
C GLN A 144 3.54 1.72 -12.06
N GLY A 145 2.84 0.71 -12.58
CA GLY A 145 1.60 0.93 -13.36
C GLY A 145 0.35 1.22 -12.53
N CYS A 146 0.44 1.22 -11.20
CA CYS A 146 -0.68 1.43 -10.29
C CYS A 146 -0.73 2.88 -9.82
N PHE A 147 -1.04 3.79 -10.75
CA PHE A 147 -0.97 5.24 -10.50
C PHE A 147 -2.05 5.73 -9.54
N PHE A 148 -1.63 6.60 -8.63
CA PHE A 148 -2.48 7.36 -7.73
C PHE A 148 -2.05 8.83 -7.78
N GLN A 149 -3.02 9.73 -7.89
CA GLN A 149 -2.79 11.16 -7.86
C GLN A 149 -3.12 11.70 -6.48
N PHE A 150 -2.16 12.38 -5.85
CA PHE A 150 -2.42 13.12 -4.63
C PHE A 150 -3.46 14.22 -4.88
N SER A 151 -4.51 14.26 -4.05
CA SER A 151 -5.61 15.22 -4.16
C SER A 151 -5.54 16.31 -3.08
N GLY A 152 -4.93 16.02 -1.94
CA GLY A 152 -4.83 16.98 -0.85
C GLY A 152 -4.57 16.33 0.50
N TYR A 153 -4.25 17.17 1.47
CA TYR A 153 -4.34 16.83 2.88
C TYR A 153 -5.69 17.29 3.39
N ASP A 154 -6.41 16.39 4.04
CA ASP A 154 -7.67 16.71 4.70
C ASP A 154 -7.41 17.07 6.17
N GLU A 155 -8.40 17.68 6.81
CA GLU A 155 -8.43 17.67 8.27
C GLU A 155 -8.35 16.22 8.76
N PRO A 156 -7.63 15.93 9.86
CA PRO A 156 -7.54 14.58 10.40
C PRO A 156 -8.92 13.96 10.56
N ILE A 157 -9.23 12.98 9.71
CA ILE A 157 -10.54 12.32 9.76
C ILE A 157 -10.63 11.60 11.11
N GLY A 158 -11.79 11.68 11.76
CA GLY A 158 -12.03 11.12 13.09
C GLY A 158 -11.70 9.63 13.18
N GLU A 159 -12.31 8.80 12.33
CA GLU A 159 -12.08 7.35 12.34
C GLU A 159 -11.92 6.76 10.93
N ALA A 160 -10.87 5.95 10.76
CA ALA A 160 -10.71 5.07 9.61
C ALA A 160 -11.76 3.95 9.63
N ASN A 161 -12.29 3.57 8.47
CA ASN A 161 -13.29 2.50 8.36
C ASN A 161 -12.70 1.18 7.81
N VAL A 162 -11.43 1.18 7.41
CA VAL A 162 -10.64 -0.02 7.15
C VAL A 162 -9.63 -0.19 8.29
N LEU A 163 -9.88 -1.17 9.14
CA LEU A 163 -9.15 -1.35 10.41
C LEU A 163 -8.46 -2.71 10.46
N PRO A 164 -7.37 -2.84 11.24
CA PRO A 164 -6.82 -4.14 11.59
C PRO A 164 -7.91 -5.01 12.22
N PHE A 165 -8.07 -6.23 11.73
CA PHE A 165 -9.04 -7.18 12.22
C PHE A 165 -8.62 -7.68 13.61
N ALA A 166 -9.51 -7.48 14.59
CA ALA A 166 -9.37 -8.00 15.94
C ALA A 166 -10.63 -8.80 16.29
N LEU A 167 -10.45 -10.01 16.83
CA LEU A 167 -11.55 -10.81 17.37
C LEU A 167 -11.90 -10.29 18.77
N SER A 168 -12.67 -9.21 18.85
CA SER A 168 -13.34 -8.82 20.09
C SER A 168 -14.77 -9.36 20.10
N ALA A 169 -15.18 -9.95 21.22
CA ALA A 169 -16.55 -10.43 21.41
C ALA A 169 -17.53 -9.26 21.22
N GLY A 170 -18.36 -9.31 20.18
CA GLY A 170 -19.47 -8.35 19.96
C GLY A 170 -19.34 -7.39 18.75
N SER A 171 -18.26 -7.41 17.98
CA SER A 171 -18.02 -6.40 16.92
C SER A 171 -17.63 -6.97 15.55
N ILE A 172 -18.18 -8.12 15.15
CA ILE A 172 -17.95 -8.66 13.80
C ILE A 172 -18.74 -7.80 12.80
N LYS A 173 -18.05 -6.86 12.15
CA LYS A 173 -18.58 -6.10 11.02
C LYS A 173 -18.45 -6.95 9.74
N PRO A 174 -19.45 -6.94 8.84
CA PRO A 174 -19.33 -7.62 7.56
C PRO A 174 -18.30 -6.92 6.68
N GLY A 175 -17.48 -7.70 5.97
CA GLY A 175 -16.45 -7.18 5.09
C GLY A 175 -15.58 -8.29 4.50
N VAL A 176 -14.55 -7.88 3.76
CA VAL A 176 -13.53 -8.77 3.21
C VAL A 176 -12.28 -8.66 4.06
N LEU A 177 -11.74 -9.81 4.47
CA LEU A 177 -10.46 -9.90 5.16
C LEU A 177 -9.33 -10.06 4.13
N GLN A 178 -8.30 -9.23 4.24
CA GLN A 178 -7.10 -9.34 3.40
C GLN A 178 -5.83 -9.15 4.25
N ALA A 179 -4.81 -9.96 4.00
CA ALA A 179 -3.52 -9.87 4.68
C ALA A 179 -2.61 -8.88 3.96
N PHE A 180 -2.16 -7.86 4.70
CA PHE A 180 -1.34 -6.77 4.22
C PHE A 180 0.04 -6.86 4.89
N ASP A 181 1.10 -6.47 4.18
CA ASP A 181 2.43 -6.35 4.76
C ASP A 181 2.71 -4.93 5.28
N ASP A 182 3.54 -4.86 6.32
CA ASP A 182 4.08 -3.64 6.89
C ASP A 182 5.52 -3.86 7.38
N PHE A 183 6.22 -2.79 7.73
CA PHE A 183 7.54 -2.85 8.35
C PHE A 183 7.42 -3.47 9.75
N ASN A 184 8.36 -4.35 10.09
CA ASN A 184 8.49 -4.80 11.48
C ASN A 184 9.03 -3.66 12.37
N GLU A 185 8.72 -3.68 13.68
CA GLU A 185 9.18 -2.65 14.62
C GLU A 185 10.71 -2.56 14.70
N THR A 186 11.41 -3.66 14.44
CA THR A 186 12.88 -3.70 14.44
C THR A 186 13.47 -3.59 13.03
N ALA A 187 12.69 -3.20 12.02
CA ALA A 187 13.23 -2.98 10.69
C ALA A 187 14.28 -1.85 10.73
N THR A 188 15.34 -2.02 9.95
CA THR A 188 16.33 -0.97 9.67
C THR A 188 16.22 -0.53 8.22
N PHE A 189 16.82 0.61 7.86
CA PHE A 189 16.83 1.06 6.47
C PHE A 189 17.47 0.03 5.53
N ASP A 190 18.57 -0.61 5.95
CA ASP A 190 19.21 -1.68 5.18
C ASP A 190 18.30 -2.86 4.86
N MET A 191 17.28 -3.15 5.69
CA MET A 191 16.32 -4.23 5.43
C MET A 191 15.30 -3.87 4.35
N VAL A 192 15.12 -2.58 4.04
CA VAL A 192 14.15 -2.11 3.03
C VAL A 192 14.84 -1.53 1.80
N ASN A 193 16.15 -1.28 1.88
CA ASN A 193 17.00 -0.88 0.78
C ASN A 193 17.13 -2.02 -0.26
N SER A 194 16.71 -1.76 -1.50
CA SER A 194 16.76 -2.74 -2.59
C SER A 194 18.19 -3.07 -3.07
N PHE A 195 19.18 -2.26 -2.68
CA PHE A 195 20.60 -2.47 -2.98
C PHE A 195 21.35 -3.20 -1.86
N SER A 196 20.70 -3.43 -0.73
CA SER A 196 21.27 -4.17 0.39
C SER A 196 21.07 -5.67 0.21
N SER A 197 22.04 -6.46 0.67
CA SER A 197 21.93 -7.92 0.75
C SER A 197 21.14 -8.39 1.99
N THR A 198 20.77 -7.46 2.88
CA THR A 198 20.04 -7.74 4.11
C THR A 198 18.60 -8.16 3.80
N LYS A 199 18.13 -9.23 4.44
CA LYS A 199 16.76 -9.73 4.22
C LYS A 199 15.72 -8.75 4.77
N PRO A 200 14.63 -8.48 4.03
CA PRO A 200 13.56 -7.63 4.51
C PRO A 200 12.83 -8.28 5.68
N LYS A 201 12.57 -7.47 6.72
CA LYS A 201 11.78 -7.88 7.89
C LYS A 201 10.41 -7.21 7.85
N ARG A 202 9.39 -8.01 7.55
CA ARG A 202 8.00 -7.56 7.40
C ARG A 202 7.12 -8.20 8.45
N LYS A 203 6.06 -7.51 8.84
CA LYS A 203 4.95 -8.09 9.62
C LYS A 203 3.70 -8.13 8.76
N THR A 204 2.81 -9.06 9.08
CA THR A 204 1.51 -9.20 8.43
C THR A 204 0.43 -8.63 9.32
N ILE A 205 -0.45 -7.81 8.74
CA ILE A 205 -1.63 -7.25 9.40
C ILE A 205 -2.84 -7.66 8.56
N VAL A 206 -3.83 -8.29 9.19
CA VAL A 206 -5.09 -8.60 8.50
C VAL A 206 -6.00 -7.38 8.64
N TYR A 207 -6.47 -6.83 7.53
CA TYR A 207 -7.46 -5.74 7.53
C TYR A 207 -8.85 -6.26 7.22
N LEU A 208 -9.85 -5.70 7.88
CA LEU A 208 -11.25 -5.81 7.50
C LEU A 208 -11.62 -4.62 6.61
N ILE A 209 -11.89 -4.89 5.34
CA ILE A 209 -12.38 -3.91 4.38
C ILE A 209 -13.91 -3.99 4.35
N PRO A 210 -14.66 -2.93 4.70
CA PRO A 210 -16.10 -3.00 4.95
C PRO A 210 -16.92 -3.02 3.66
N VAL A 211 -16.64 -3.96 2.76
CA VAL A 211 -17.31 -4.11 1.46
C VAL A 211 -17.97 -5.47 1.33
N ARG A 212 -19.00 -5.54 0.49
CA ARG A 212 -19.74 -6.77 0.16
C ARG A 212 -19.75 -7.00 -1.33
N VAL A 213 -19.84 -8.25 -1.73
CA VAL A 213 -20.03 -8.62 -3.14
C VAL A 213 -21.41 -8.15 -3.59
N ARG A 214 -21.46 -7.21 -4.54
CA ARG A 214 -22.71 -6.78 -5.19
C ARG A 214 -23.05 -7.65 -6.40
N LYS A 215 -22.03 -8.02 -7.17
CA LYS A 215 -22.18 -8.88 -8.33
C LYS A 215 -20.89 -9.65 -8.55
N SER A 216 -21.00 -10.88 -9.00
CA SER A 216 -19.87 -11.71 -9.38
C SER A 216 -20.20 -12.53 -10.61
N SER A 217 -19.18 -12.79 -11.41
CA SER A 217 -19.25 -13.67 -12.58
C SER A 217 -17.90 -14.36 -12.78
N LYS A 218 -17.80 -15.18 -13.84
CA LYS A 218 -16.51 -15.73 -14.27
C LYS A 218 -15.46 -14.65 -14.56
N SER A 219 -15.86 -13.47 -15.03
CA SER A 219 -14.93 -12.45 -15.53
C SER A 219 -14.60 -11.34 -14.53
N PHE A 220 -15.42 -11.15 -13.49
CA PHE A 220 -15.20 -10.09 -12.52
C PHE A 220 -15.91 -10.34 -11.19
N THR A 221 -15.44 -9.66 -10.15
CA THR A 221 -16.11 -9.53 -8.85
C THR A 221 -16.23 -8.05 -8.49
N HIS A 222 -17.46 -7.56 -8.31
CA HIS A 222 -17.75 -6.19 -7.90
C HIS A 222 -18.06 -6.13 -6.42
N TYR A 223 -17.19 -5.47 -5.66
CA TYR A 223 -17.40 -5.12 -4.27
C TYR A 223 -17.89 -3.68 -4.15
N LYS A 224 -18.81 -3.45 -3.21
CA LYS A 224 -19.26 -2.11 -2.82
C LYS A 224 -19.41 -2.08 -1.30
N MET A 225 -19.20 -0.92 -0.70
CA MET A 225 -19.56 -0.68 0.69
C MET A 225 -21.08 -0.89 0.93
#